data_AF-A0A3P7LM94-F1
#
_entry.id   AF-A0A3P7LM94-F1
#
_cell.length_a   1.000
_cell.length_b   1.000
_cell.length_c   1.000
_cell.angle_alpha   90.00
_cell.angle_beta   90.00
_cell.angle_gamma   90.00
#
_symmetry.space_group_name_H-M   'P 1'
#
loop_
_entity.id
_entity.type
_entity.pdbx_description
1 polymer ?
#
loop_
_entity_poly.entity_id
_entity_poly.type
_entity_poly.pdbx_seq_one_letter_code
_entity_poly.pdbx_strand_id
1 'polypeptide(L)'
;MERDQTRFRLPFHEPASIFWDETDDRFLVCHAQASSQHVGDDMILTMFVTSDHGMHLQDLSRKSSASDALIGVSVPNLYFTKKMEFDEEEVRGEKSIGRFLIARSLREFSGVENCDDATRKGMMDFCYYLSIGQMDDAFKAIRFIKSESVWEHMASMSVKTRRLDVAAVCLGNMKNIRGARALRKAQEAGESEALQCAALAVELGMLVSAEIVAQTILQ
;
A
#
# COMPACT_ATOMS: atom_id res chain seq x y z
N MET A 1 -15.89 -4.12 -7.24
CA MET A 1 -14.85 -4.77 -8.06
C MET A 1 -14.51 -3.95 -9.31
N GLU A 2 -15.45 -3.61 -10.20
CA GLU A 2 -15.13 -2.77 -11.39
C GLU A 2 -14.61 -1.36 -11.04
N ARG A 3 -15.15 -0.71 -9.99
CA ARG A 3 -14.67 0.61 -9.53
C ARG A 3 -13.25 0.61 -8.96
N ASP A 4 -12.76 -0.53 -8.45
CA ASP A 4 -11.39 -0.63 -7.93
C ASP A 4 -10.36 -0.81 -9.03
N GLN A 5 -10.75 -1.32 -10.21
CA GLN A 5 -9.83 -1.54 -11.32
C GLN A 5 -9.52 -0.25 -12.10
N THR A 6 -10.37 0.78 -12.01
CA THR A 6 -10.13 2.06 -12.70
C THR A 6 -8.87 2.75 -12.20
N ARG A 7 -8.54 2.60 -10.90
CA ARG A 7 -7.35 3.22 -10.28
C ARG A 7 -6.03 2.69 -10.85
N PHE A 8 -6.07 1.51 -11.48
CA PHE A 8 -4.91 0.85 -12.06
C PHE A 8 -4.77 1.09 -13.57
N ARG A 9 -5.67 1.86 -14.18
CA ARG A 9 -5.59 2.16 -15.61
C ARG A 9 -4.46 3.15 -15.87
N LEU A 10 -3.45 2.68 -16.59
CA LEU A 10 -2.30 3.47 -17.02
C LEU A 10 -2.29 3.57 -18.57
N PRO A 11 -3.21 4.37 -19.17
CA PRO A 11 -3.35 4.42 -20.63
C PRO A 11 -2.15 5.04 -21.36
N PHE A 12 -1.25 5.70 -20.62
CA PHE A 12 -0.09 6.40 -21.16
C PHE A 12 1.23 5.81 -20.68
N HIS A 13 1.21 4.55 -20.24
CA HIS A 13 2.38 3.84 -19.74
C HIS A 13 2.54 2.49 -20.44
N GLU A 14 3.79 2.04 -20.55
CA GLU A 14 4.14 0.73 -21.08
C GLU A 14 4.87 -0.09 -20.00
N PRO A 15 4.70 -1.43 -19.96
CA PRO A 15 5.45 -2.27 -19.03
C PRO A 15 6.94 -2.26 -19.39
N ALA A 16 7.78 -2.00 -18.40
CA ALA A 16 9.23 -2.01 -18.51
C ALA A 16 9.80 -3.23 -17.75
N SER A 17 10.60 -3.01 -16.71
CA SER A 17 11.18 -4.11 -15.93
C SER A 17 10.15 -4.78 -15.02
N ILE A 18 10.21 -6.11 -14.96
CA ILE A 18 9.30 -6.94 -14.16
C ILE A 18 10.12 -7.88 -13.29
N PHE A 19 9.77 -8.00 -12.01
CA PHE A 19 10.46 -8.85 -11.04
C PHE A 19 9.46 -9.62 -10.17
N TRP A 20 9.70 -10.92 -10.06
CA TRP A 20 9.07 -11.76 -9.04
C TRP A 20 9.81 -11.60 -7.72
N ASP A 21 9.09 -11.72 -6.61
CA ASP A 21 9.71 -11.86 -5.30
C ASP A 21 10.38 -13.22 -5.15
N GLU A 22 11.53 -13.24 -4.47
CA GLU A 22 12.28 -14.48 -4.24
C GLU A 22 11.67 -15.34 -3.12
N THR A 23 10.84 -14.75 -2.24
CA THR A 23 10.27 -15.43 -1.06
C THR A 23 8.80 -15.81 -1.24
N ASP A 24 8.00 -14.95 -1.87
CA ASP A 24 6.60 -15.20 -2.22
C ASP A 24 6.45 -15.27 -3.74
N ASP A 25 6.43 -16.49 -4.26
CA ASP A 25 6.35 -16.78 -5.71
C ASP A 25 5.07 -16.29 -6.39
N ARG A 26 4.08 -15.83 -5.61
CA ARG A 26 2.85 -15.22 -6.11
C ARG A 26 3.02 -13.72 -6.36
N PHE A 27 4.05 -13.08 -5.79
CA PHE A 27 4.18 -11.62 -5.81
C PHE A 27 5.00 -11.13 -7.00
N LEU A 28 4.40 -10.24 -7.79
CA LEU A 28 4.98 -9.68 -9.00
C LEU A 28 4.96 -8.15 -8.95
N VAL A 29 6.10 -7.55 -9.30
CA VAL A 29 6.27 -6.10 -9.40
C VAL A 29 6.58 -5.73 -10.84
N CYS A 30 5.85 -4.75 -11.36
CA CYS A 30 6.05 -4.19 -12.69
C CYS A 30 6.36 -2.70 -12.58
N HIS A 31 7.47 -2.27 -13.17
CA HIS A 31 7.69 -0.87 -13.49
C HIS A 31 6.91 -0.52 -14.75
N ALA A 32 5.98 0.42 -14.63
CA ALA A 32 5.25 0.99 -15.73
C ALA A 32 5.89 2.34 -16.10
N GLN A 33 6.55 2.38 -17.25
CA GLN A 33 7.26 3.56 -17.73
C GLN A 33 6.28 4.49 -18.44
N ALA A 34 6.31 5.78 -18.10
CA ALA A 34 5.46 6.76 -18.75
C ALA A 34 5.91 7.01 -20.20
N SER A 35 4.94 7.23 -21.08
CA SER A 35 5.18 7.65 -22.46
C SER A 35 5.96 8.98 -22.53
N SER A 36 6.58 9.26 -23.67
CA SER A 36 7.46 10.42 -23.87
C SER A 36 6.81 11.79 -23.63
N GLN A 37 5.48 11.87 -23.56
CA GLN A 37 4.74 13.10 -23.24
C GLN A 37 4.59 13.34 -21.72
N HIS A 38 4.87 12.33 -20.89
CA HIS A 38 4.72 12.34 -19.43
C HIS A 38 6.03 11.93 -18.72
N VAL A 39 7.17 12.41 -19.22
CA VAL A 39 8.50 12.06 -18.69
C VAL A 39 8.56 12.30 -17.18
N GLY A 40 8.94 11.26 -16.43
CA GLY A 40 9.08 11.32 -14.98
C GLY A 40 7.83 10.90 -14.18
N ASP A 41 6.72 10.55 -14.84
CA ASP A 41 5.50 10.02 -14.20
C ASP A 41 5.49 8.48 -14.14
N ASP A 42 6.67 7.88 -13.94
CA ASP A 42 6.81 6.43 -13.87
C ASP A 42 6.10 5.86 -12.63
N MET A 43 5.50 4.69 -12.82
CA MET A 43 4.71 4.02 -11.80
C MET A 43 5.28 2.64 -11.46
N ILE A 44 5.05 2.20 -10.24
CA ILE A 44 5.32 0.86 -9.75
C ILE A 44 3.99 0.21 -9.44
N LEU A 45 3.70 -0.88 -10.14
CA LEU A 45 2.50 -1.68 -10.00
C LEU A 45 2.88 -2.99 -9.30
N THR A 46 2.18 -3.32 -8.21
CA THR A 46 2.34 -4.59 -7.51
C THR A 46 1.09 -5.44 -7.70
N MET A 47 1.27 -6.75 -7.83
CA MET A 47 0.18 -7.68 -8.06
C MET A 47 0.49 -9.07 -7.53
N PHE A 48 -0.57 -9.81 -7.26
CA PHE A 48 -0.50 -11.24 -7.01
C PHE A 48 -0.92 -12.02 -8.24
N VAL A 49 -0.16 -13.06 -8.57
CA VAL A 49 -0.42 -13.94 -9.71
C VAL A 49 -0.45 -15.38 -9.21
N THR A 50 -1.57 -16.06 -9.42
CA THR A 50 -1.74 -17.46 -9.01
C THR A 50 -2.42 -18.26 -10.11
N SER A 51 -2.23 -19.59 -10.11
CA SER A 51 -2.93 -20.49 -11.04
C SER A 51 -4.44 -20.44 -10.87
N ASP A 52 -4.91 -20.29 -9.62
CA ASP A 52 -6.30 -20.52 -9.25
C ASP A 52 -7.16 -19.25 -9.41
N HIS A 53 -6.56 -18.08 -9.20
CA HIS A 53 -7.27 -16.79 -9.22
C HIS A 53 -6.75 -15.85 -10.33
N GLY A 54 -5.70 -16.22 -11.06
CA GLY A 54 -5.10 -15.37 -12.09
C GLY A 54 -4.36 -14.17 -11.49
N MET A 55 -4.47 -13.02 -12.15
CA MET A 55 -3.75 -11.79 -11.78
C MET A 55 -4.66 -10.81 -11.02
N HIS A 56 -4.22 -10.40 -9.84
CA HIS A 56 -4.91 -9.44 -8.99
C HIS A 56 -4.01 -8.30 -8.58
N LEU A 57 -4.39 -7.08 -8.98
CA LEU A 57 -3.63 -5.87 -8.69
C LEU A 57 -3.78 -5.48 -7.21
N GLN A 58 -2.64 -5.21 -6.56
CA GLN A 58 -2.58 -4.90 -5.14
C GLN A 58 -2.44 -3.38 -4.92
N ASP A 59 -1.33 -2.78 -5.34
CA ASP A 59 -1.06 -1.35 -5.17
C ASP A 59 -0.45 -0.72 -6.44
N LEU A 60 -0.62 0.60 -6.54
CA LEU A 60 -0.04 1.44 -7.57
C LEU A 60 0.59 2.66 -6.90
N SER A 61 1.87 2.87 -7.13
CA SER A 61 2.62 3.98 -6.54
C SER A 61 3.55 4.66 -7.54
N ARG A 62 3.81 5.95 -7.35
CA ARG A 62 4.79 6.67 -8.17
C ARG A 62 6.20 6.18 -7.86
N LYS A 63 7.04 6.03 -8.89
CA LYS A 63 8.48 5.83 -8.73
C LYS A 63 9.09 7.10 -8.13
N SER A 64 9.98 6.94 -7.16
CA SER A 64 10.66 8.07 -6.53
C SER A 64 11.57 8.79 -7.51
N SER A 65 11.68 10.10 -7.36
CA SER A 65 12.54 10.95 -8.19
C SER A 65 14.02 10.59 -8.01
N ALA A 66 14.41 10.16 -6.80
CA ALA A 66 15.76 9.68 -6.46
C ALA A 66 16.09 8.30 -7.06
N SER A 67 15.06 7.51 -7.41
CA SER A 67 15.22 6.18 -7.99
C SER A 67 15.38 6.23 -9.50
N ASP A 68 16.33 5.46 -10.01
CA ASP A 68 16.60 5.30 -11.44
C ASP A 68 15.97 4.01 -11.99
N ALA A 69 16.66 2.87 -11.94
CA ALA A 69 16.15 1.58 -12.42
C ALA A 69 15.64 0.71 -11.28
N LEU A 70 14.53 -0.01 -11.47
CA LEU A 70 14.11 -1.11 -10.59
C LEU A 70 15.01 -2.31 -10.86
N ILE A 71 15.58 -2.90 -9.80
CA ILE A 71 16.52 -4.02 -9.89
C ILE A 71 15.91 -5.32 -9.35
N GLY A 72 14.95 -5.21 -8.44
CA GLY A 72 14.32 -6.39 -7.87
C GLY A 72 13.41 -6.08 -6.69
N VAL A 73 12.83 -7.15 -6.16
CA VAL A 73 11.98 -7.13 -4.98
C VAL A 73 12.39 -8.29 -4.07
N SER A 74 12.50 -7.99 -2.78
CA SER A 74 12.61 -8.96 -1.70
C SER A 74 11.80 -8.39 -0.55
N VAL A 75 10.56 -8.87 -0.39
CA VAL A 75 9.60 -8.37 0.60
C VAL A 75 10.29 -8.28 1.98
N PRO A 76 10.26 -7.10 2.63
CA PRO A 76 9.31 -6.01 2.42
C PRO A 76 9.79 -4.91 1.46
N ASN A 77 10.90 -5.06 0.75
CA ASN A 77 11.53 -3.95 0.02
C ASN A 77 11.56 -4.15 -1.49
N LEU A 78 11.37 -3.03 -2.20
CA LEU A 78 11.70 -2.83 -3.59
C LEU A 78 13.10 -2.21 -3.68
N TYR A 79 13.93 -2.67 -4.61
CA TYR A 79 15.31 -2.22 -4.75
C TYR A 79 15.52 -1.46 -6.05
N PHE A 80 16.08 -0.25 -5.94
CA PHE A 80 16.35 0.63 -7.08
C PHE A 80 17.80 1.08 -7.12
N THR A 81 18.32 1.40 -8.31
CA THR A 81 19.54 2.21 -8.42
C THR A 81 19.24 3.65 -8.02
N LYS A 82 20.20 4.32 -7.38
CA LYS A 82 20.12 5.73 -6.95
C LYS A 82 20.63 6.66 -8.06
N LYS A 83 19.88 7.73 -8.36
CA LYS A 83 20.36 8.83 -9.22
C LYS A 83 21.42 9.64 -8.48
N MET A 84 22.57 9.87 -9.11
CA MET A 84 23.73 10.55 -8.50
C MET A 84 23.49 12.04 -8.23
N GLU A 85 22.54 12.67 -8.92
CA GLU A 85 22.27 14.11 -8.87
C GLU A 85 21.23 14.51 -7.81
N PHE A 86 20.66 13.55 -7.08
CA PHE A 86 19.67 13.81 -6.04
C PHE A 86 20.34 13.94 -4.67
N ASP A 87 20.23 15.13 -4.08
CA ASP A 87 20.57 15.37 -2.68
C ASP A 87 19.65 14.55 -1.76
N GLU A 88 20.21 14.10 -0.64
CA GLU A 88 19.59 13.17 0.31
C GLU A 88 18.44 13.83 1.10
N GLU A 89 17.29 14.04 0.45
CA GLU A 89 16.04 14.16 1.19
C GLU A 89 15.58 12.76 1.62
N GLU A 90 15.37 12.56 2.93
CA GLU A 90 14.77 11.34 3.45
C GLU A 90 13.32 11.21 2.95
N VAL A 91 13.14 10.43 1.89
CA VAL A 91 11.82 10.00 1.45
C VAL A 91 11.33 8.91 2.42
N ARG A 92 10.17 9.12 3.04
CA ARG A 92 9.59 8.15 4.00
C ARG A 92 9.47 6.76 3.37
N GLY A 93 10.07 5.76 4.03
CA GLY A 93 10.07 4.37 3.58
C GLY A 93 11.20 4.05 2.60
N GLU A 94 12.04 5.02 2.23
CA GLU A 94 13.23 4.81 1.41
C GLU A 94 14.49 4.89 2.30
N LYS A 95 15.39 3.92 2.11
CA LYS A 95 16.68 3.85 2.79
C LYS A 95 17.77 3.69 1.74
N SER A 96 18.76 4.58 1.76
CA SER A 96 19.96 4.42 0.93
C SER A 96 20.80 3.25 1.45
N ILE A 97 21.16 2.31 0.58
CA ILE A 97 22.09 1.21 0.85
C ILE A 97 23.40 1.54 0.14
N GLY A 98 24.36 2.06 0.92
CA GLY A 98 25.59 2.58 0.36
C GLY A 98 25.33 3.72 -0.63
N ARG A 99 26.19 3.83 -1.65
CA ARG A 99 26.17 4.96 -2.59
C ARG A 99 25.19 4.79 -3.77
N PHE A 100 24.84 3.55 -4.12
CA PHE A 100 24.25 3.24 -5.42
C PHE A 100 22.83 2.67 -5.36
N LEU A 101 22.34 2.29 -4.18
CA LEU A 101 21.08 1.56 -4.03
C LEU A 101 20.12 2.28 -3.10
N ILE A 102 18.83 2.17 -3.40
CA ILE A 102 17.71 2.57 -2.55
C ILE A 102 16.88 1.32 -2.29
N ALA A 103 16.65 1.00 -1.01
CA ALA A 103 15.60 0.08 -0.60
C ALA A 103 14.36 0.89 -0.20
N ARG A 104 13.26 0.67 -0.91
CA ARG A 104 11.96 1.25 -0.60
C ARG A 104 11.05 0.19 -0.04
N SER A 105 10.60 0.37 1.18
CA SER A 105 9.63 -0.54 1.79
C SER A 105 8.28 -0.42 1.10
N LEU A 106 7.68 -1.59 0.85
CA LEU A 106 6.28 -1.71 0.47
C LEU A 106 5.43 -0.99 1.50
N ARG A 107 4.36 -0.36 1.02
CA ARG A 107 3.52 0.54 1.80
C ARG A 107 2.93 -0.16 3.04
N GLU A 108 2.58 -1.43 2.86
CA GLU A 108 2.04 -2.34 3.87
C GLU A 108 3.01 -2.54 5.02
N PHE A 109 4.32 -2.45 4.74
CA PHE A 109 5.40 -2.74 5.69
C PHE A 109 6.09 -1.50 6.27
N SER A 110 5.70 -0.30 5.85
CA SER A 110 6.26 0.94 6.42
C SER A 110 6.11 0.95 7.95
N GLY A 111 7.16 1.29 8.70
CA GLY A 111 7.18 1.25 10.16
C GLY A 111 7.25 -0.15 10.80
N VAL A 112 7.15 -1.22 10.01
CA VAL A 112 7.26 -2.62 10.45
C VAL A 112 8.20 -3.43 9.54
N GLU A 113 9.19 -2.74 8.95
CA GLU A 113 10.11 -3.28 7.94
C GLU A 113 10.97 -4.43 8.47
N ASN A 114 11.20 -4.46 9.79
CA ASN A 114 12.03 -5.45 10.47
C ASN A 114 11.18 -6.53 11.16
N CYS A 115 9.95 -6.77 10.72
CA CYS A 115 9.11 -7.84 11.26
C CYS A 115 9.70 -9.23 10.99
N ASP A 116 9.28 -10.22 11.78
CA ASP A 116 9.70 -11.61 11.60
C ASP A 116 9.07 -12.24 10.35
N ASP A 117 9.64 -13.38 9.90
CA ASP A 117 9.18 -14.09 8.71
C ASP A 117 7.70 -14.49 8.79
N ALA A 118 7.23 -14.85 9.99
CA ALA A 118 5.85 -15.23 10.20
C ALA A 118 4.92 -14.04 9.93
N THR A 119 5.20 -12.88 10.53
CA THR A 119 4.45 -11.64 10.33
C THR A 119 4.51 -11.20 8.88
N ARG A 120 5.69 -11.24 8.25
CA ARG A 120 5.86 -10.92 6.83
C ARG A 120 5.00 -11.80 5.93
N LYS A 121 5.03 -13.11 6.14
CA LYS A 121 4.19 -14.05 5.40
C LYS A 121 2.70 -13.78 5.64
N GLY A 122 2.30 -13.57 6.90
CA GLY A 122 0.92 -13.27 7.25
C GLY A 122 0.40 -11.99 6.59
N MET A 123 1.23 -10.95 6.53
CA MET A 123 0.92 -9.69 5.85
C MET A 123 0.78 -9.87 4.33
N MET A 124 1.65 -10.66 3.70
CA MET A 124 1.53 -10.96 2.26
C MET A 124 0.27 -11.80 1.96
N ASP A 125 0.00 -12.84 2.75
CA ASP A 125 -1.22 -13.65 2.65
C ASP A 125 -2.47 -12.78 2.84
N PHE A 126 -2.46 -11.87 3.81
CA PHE A 126 -3.53 -10.89 4.01
C PHE A 126 -3.76 -10.03 2.78
N CYS A 127 -2.69 -9.45 2.22
CA CYS A 127 -2.78 -8.62 1.02
C CYS A 127 -3.31 -9.40 -0.18
N TYR A 128 -2.89 -10.65 -0.33
CA TYR A 128 -3.40 -11.53 -1.38
C TYR A 128 -4.90 -11.78 -1.24
N TYR A 129 -5.35 -12.25 -0.08
CA TYR A 129 -6.76 -12.55 0.16
C TYR A 129 -7.66 -11.31 0.01
N LEU A 130 -7.17 -10.14 0.43
CA LEU A 130 -7.83 -8.86 0.19
C LEU A 130 -7.93 -8.47 -1.29
N SER A 131 -6.93 -8.83 -2.10
CA SER A 131 -6.89 -8.53 -3.54
C SER A 131 -7.86 -9.40 -4.34
N ILE A 132 -8.14 -10.62 -3.84
CA ILE A 132 -9.14 -11.54 -4.41
C ILE A 132 -10.53 -11.43 -3.74
N GLY A 133 -10.68 -10.57 -2.72
CA GLY A 133 -11.95 -10.32 -2.04
C GLY A 133 -12.36 -11.35 -0.98
N GLN A 134 -11.45 -12.25 -0.58
CA GLN A 134 -11.68 -13.27 0.45
C GLN A 134 -11.35 -12.71 1.85
N MET A 135 -12.25 -11.88 2.39
CA MET A 135 -12.01 -11.20 3.68
C MET A 135 -11.78 -12.16 4.86
N ASP A 136 -12.52 -13.27 4.94
CA ASP A 136 -12.39 -14.22 6.04
C ASP A 136 -11.02 -14.88 6.09
N ASP A 137 -10.46 -15.24 4.93
CA ASP A 137 -9.14 -15.85 4.84
C ASP A 137 -8.04 -14.82 5.05
N ALA A 138 -8.26 -13.58 4.63
CA ALA A 138 -7.41 -12.45 5.01
C ALA A 138 -7.31 -12.36 6.54
N PHE A 139 -8.42 -12.36 7.26
CA PHE A 139 -8.39 -12.26 8.73
C PHE A 139 -7.72 -13.45 9.41
N LYS A 140 -7.88 -14.66 8.88
CA LYS A 140 -7.14 -15.83 9.39
C LYS A 140 -5.64 -15.66 9.23
N ALA A 141 -5.18 -15.09 8.10
CA ALA A 141 -3.77 -14.92 7.79
C ALA A 141 -3.01 -14.03 8.77
N ILE A 142 -3.69 -13.07 9.44
CA ILE A 142 -3.04 -12.12 10.36
C ILE A 142 -3.48 -12.27 11.82
N ARG A 143 -4.31 -13.28 12.13
CA ARG A 143 -4.85 -13.49 13.48
C ARG A 143 -3.78 -13.64 14.57
N PHE A 144 -2.60 -14.14 14.22
CA PHE A 144 -1.50 -14.32 15.17
C PHE A 144 -0.74 -13.03 15.48
N ILE A 145 -0.92 -11.96 14.68
CA ILE A 145 -0.26 -10.67 14.88
C ILE A 145 -0.89 -9.97 16.08
N LYS A 146 -0.08 -9.78 17.13
CA LYS A 146 -0.50 -9.13 18.38
C LYS A 146 0.08 -7.73 18.56
N SER A 147 0.98 -7.31 17.68
CA SER A 147 1.67 -6.04 17.82
C SER A 147 0.73 -4.88 17.53
N GLU A 148 0.50 -4.02 18.53
CA GLU A 148 -0.34 -2.83 18.40
C GLU A 148 0.19 -1.87 17.33
N SER A 149 1.51 -1.69 17.24
CA SER A 149 2.13 -0.83 16.23
C SER A 149 1.88 -1.28 14.79
N VAL A 150 1.77 -2.60 14.55
CA VAL A 150 1.41 -3.14 13.23
C VAL A 150 -0.02 -2.75 12.89
N TRP A 151 -0.94 -2.86 13.85
CA TRP A 151 -2.35 -2.50 13.64
C TRP A 151 -2.56 -0.99 13.45
N GLU A 152 -1.83 -0.16 14.20
CA GLU A 152 -1.83 1.30 14.02
C GLU A 152 -1.36 1.69 12.62
N HIS A 153 -0.26 1.07 12.16
CA HIS A 153 0.23 1.31 10.81
C HIS A 153 -0.76 0.85 9.74
N MET A 154 -1.31 -0.36 9.87
CA MET A 154 -2.31 -0.88 8.93
C MET A 154 -3.58 -0.01 8.89
N ALA A 155 -4.04 0.49 10.04
CA ALA A 155 -5.18 1.42 10.11
C ALA A 155 -4.88 2.74 9.39
N SER A 156 -3.70 3.31 9.63
CA SER A 156 -3.22 4.51 8.94
C SER A 156 -3.14 4.29 7.43
N MET A 157 -2.66 3.11 7.01
CA MET A 157 -2.56 2.79 5.60
C MET A 157 -3.90 2.59 4.91
N SER A 158 -4.88 2.06 5.65
CA SER A 158 -6.25 1.88 5.18
C SER A 158 -6.91 3.20 4.81
N VAL A 159 -6.62 4.30 5.52
CA VAL A 159 -7.09 5.66 5.17
C VAL A 159 -6.53 6.08 3.82
N LYS A 160 -5.21 5.96 3.61
CA LYS A 160 -4.54 6.44 2.40
C LYS A 160 -4.87 5.61 1.16
N THR A 161 -5.14 4.32 1.34
CA THR A 161 -5.48 3.37 0.27
C THR A 161 -6.98 3.21 0.07
N ARG A 162 -7.79 3.86 0.92
CA ARG A 162 -9.26 3.77 0.98
C ARG A 162 -9.79 2.35 1.23
N ARG A 163 -8.99 1.50 1.89
CA ARG A 163 -9.38 0.14 2.28
C ARG A 163 -10.08 0.14 3.65
N LEU A 164 -11.32 0.67 3.68
CA LEU A 164 -12.09 0.82 4.92
C LEU A 164 -12.47 -0.52 5.57
N ASP A 165 -12.52 -1.60 4.78
CA ASP A 165 -12.64 -2.98 5.23
C ASP A 165 -11.49 -3.40 6.16
N VAL A 166 -10.26 -3.04 5.78
CA VAL A 166 -9.05 -3.29 6.59
C VAL A 166 -9.06 -2.41 7.84
N ALA A 167 -9.43 -1.14 7.70
CA ALA A 167 -9.49 -0.21 8.83
C ALA A 167 -10.37 -0.73 9.98
N ALA A 168 -11.55 -1.27 9.67
CA ALA A 168 -12.48 -1.79 10.67
C ALA A 168 -11.85 -2.89 11.53
N VAL A 169 -11.03 -3.75 10.91
CA VAL A 169 -10.35 -4.86 11.59
C VAL A 169 -9.18 -4.38 12.43
N CYS A 170 -8.39 -3.43 11.92
CA CYS A 170 -7.32 -2.80 12.69
C CYS A 170 -7.89 -2.14 13.95
N LEU A 171 -8.98 -1.38 13.81
CA LEU A 171 -9.65 -0.71 14.94
C LEU A 171 -10.10 -1.70 16.03
N GLY A 172 -10.58 -2.88 15.63
CA GLY A 172 -10.92 -3.96 16.57
C GLY A 172 -9.72 -4.48 17.35
N ASN A 173 -8.60 -4.74 16.67
CA ASN A 173 -7.37 -5.24 17.30
C ASN A 173 -6.68 -4.19 18.18
N MET A 174 -6.73 -2.92 17.79
CA MET A 174 -6.27 -1.77 18.61
C MET A 174 -7.25 -1.42 19.75
N LYS A 175 -8.42 -2.06 19.83
CA LYS A 175 -9.51 -1.69 20.76
C LYS A 175 -9.91 -0.20 20.65
N ASN A 176 -9.76 0.40 19.46
CA ASN A 176 -10.12 1.78 19.19
C ASN A 176 -11.64 1.90 18.91
N ILE A 177 -12.42 1.93 19.99
CA ILE A 177 -13.88 1.97 19.95
C ILE A 177 -14.39 3.26 19.29
N ARG A 178 -13.69 4.38 19.46
CA ARG A 178 -14.10 5.67 18.89
C ARG A 178 -13.98 5.67 17.37
N GLY A 179 -12.83 5.24 16.84
CA GLY A 179 -12.62 5.07 15.40
C GLY A 179 -13.59 4.07 14.77
N ALA A 180 -13.82 2.93 15.41
CA ALA A 180 -14.79 1.93 14.94
C ALA A 180 -16.22 2.50 14.87
N ARG A 181 -16.61 3.29 15.87
CA ARG A 181 -17.93 3.94 15.90
C ARG A 181 -18.06 5.04 14.85
N ALA A 182 -17.03 5.87 14.67
CA ALA A 182 -17.04 6.96 13.69
C ALA A 182 -17.16 6.41 12.26
N LEU A 183 -16.34 5.40 11.92
CA LEU A 183 -16.39 4.76 10.61
C LEU A 183 -17.77 4.13 10.34
N ARG A 184 -18.34 3.42 11.32
CA ARG A 184 -19.67 2.83 11.18
C ARG A 184 -20.75 3.87 10.97
N LYS A 185 -20.73 4.98 11.72
CA LYS A 185 -21.68 6.08 11.56
C LYS A 185 -21.62 6.71 10.17
N ALA A 186 -20.41 6.95 9.66
CA ALA A 186 -20.20 7.50 8.32
C ALA A 186 -20.77 6.57 7.24
N GLN A 187 -20.57 5.25 7.40
CA GLN A 187 -21.15 4.23 6.52
C GLN A 187 -22.68 4.18 6.60
N GLU A 188 -23.25 4.18 7.81
CA GLU A 188 -24.70 4.17 8.05
C GLU A 188 -25.39 5.44 7.52
N ALA A 189 -24.71 6.58 7.58
CA ALA A 189 -25.19 7.85 7.04
C ALA A 189 -25.11 7.92 5.50
N GLY A 190 -24.54 6.90 4.84
CA GLY A 190 -24.39 6.87 3.38
C GLY A 190 -23.40 7.91 2.86
N GLU A 191 -22.43 8.32 3.68
CA GLU A 191 -21.42 9.29 3.28
C GLU A 191 -20.53 8.73 2.16
N SER A 192 -19.92 9.64 1.38
CA SER A 192 -18.95 9.24 0.35
C SER A 192 -17.74 8.54 0.99
N GLU A 193 -17.08 7.67 0.23
CA GLU A 193 -15.87 6.97 0.70
C GLU A 193 -14.79 7.96 1.19
N ALA A 194 -14.65 9.12 0.53
CA ALA A 194 -13.74 10.16 0.97
C ALA A 194 -14.12 10.71 2.36
N LEU A 195 -15.40 10.95 2.63
CA LEU A 195 -15.86 11.40 3.95
C LEU A 195 -15.64 10.33 5.01
N GLN A 196 -15.91 9.07 4.69
CA GLN A 196 -15.62 7.93 5.58
C GLN A 196 -14.13 7.83 5.90
N CYS A 197 -13.24 7.99 4.90
CA CYS A 197 -11.79 8.04 5.11
C CYS A 197 -11.37 9.24 5.96
N ALA A 198 -11.94 10.43 5.74
CA ALA A 198 -11.64 11.63 6.52
C ALA A 198 -12.07 11.48 7.99
N ALA A 199 -13.27 10.95 8.26
CA ALA A 199 -13.74 10.66 9.60
C ALA A 199 -12.82 9.69 10.34
N LEU A 200 -12.39 8.62 9.66
CA LEU A 200 -11.43 7.66 10.20
C LEU A 200 -10.06 8.32 10.46
N ALA A 201 -9.57 9.15 9.53
CA ALA A 201 -8.29 9.84 9.66
C ALA A 201 -8.23 10.73 10.92
N VAL A 202 -9.32 11.41 11.25
CA VAL A 202 -9.43 12.22 12.48
C VAL A 202 -9.28 11.34 13.72
N GLU A 203 -9.96 10.20 13.76
CA GLU A 203 -9.93 9.27 14.91
C GLU A 203 -8.58 8.56 15.08
N LEU A 204 -7.79 8.46 14.00
CA LEU A 204 -6.42 7.96 14.01
C LEU A 204 -5.38 9.07 14.24
N GLY A 205 -5.80 10.32 14.48
CA GLY A 205 -4.89 11.46 14.69
C GLY A 205 -4.17 11.94 13.42
N MET A 206 -4.58 11.48 12.25
CA MET A 206 -3.97 11.80 10.95
C MET A 206 -4.55 13.10 10.35
N LEU A 207 -4.43 14.22 11.08
CA LEU A 207 -5.10 15.48 10.74
C LEU A 207 -4.77 16.01 9.33
N VAL A 208 -3.50 15.91 8.93
CA VAL A 208 -3.06 16.32 7.58
C VAL A 208 -3.73 15.45 6.50
N SER A 209 -3.83 14.15 6.73
CA SER A 209 -4.52 13.26 5.78
C SER A 209 -6.03 13.52 5.76
N ALA A 210 -6.63 13.83 6.91
CA ALA A 210 -8.04 14.21 6.99
C ALA A 210 -8.32 15.48 6.18
N GLU A 211 -7.47 16.50 6.30
CA GLU A 211 -7.59 17.75 5.55
C GLU A 211 -7.45 17.54 4.03
N ILE A 212 -6.43 16.80 3.59
CA ILE A 212 -6.24 16.49 2.16
C ILE A 212 -7.46 15.77 1.58
N VAL A 213 -7.98 14.77 2.30
CA VAL A 213 -9.17 14.03 1.85
C VAL A 213 -10.41 14.93 1.83
N ALA A 214 -10.58 15.80 2.83
CA ALA A 214 -11.68 16.76 2.89
C ALA A 214 -11.63 17.80 1.76
N GLN A 215 -10.45 18.31 1.41
CA GLN A 215 -10.28 19.26 0.30
C GLN A 215 -10.64 18.64 -1.04
N THR A 216 -10.40 17.33 -1.22
CA THR A 216 -10.78 16.59 -2.43
C THR A 216 -12.31 16.47 -2.60
N ILE A 217 -13.09 16.71 -1.54
CA ILE A 217 -14.57 16.65 -1.57
C ILE A 217 -15.19 18.02 -1.95
N LEU A 218 -14.45 19.12 -1.78
CA LEU A 218 -14.93 20.48 -2.04
C LEU A 218 -14.68 20.95 -3.49
N GLN A 219 -14.01 20.14 -4.31
CA GLN A 219 -13.77 20.37 -5.73
C GLN A 219 -14.69 19.50 -6.57
#